data_AF-A0A168BZ28-F1
#
_entry.id   AF-A0A168BZ28-F1
#
_cell.length_a   1.000
_cell.length_b   1.000
_cell.length_c   1.000
_cell.angle_alpha   90.00
_cell.angle_beta   90.00
_cell.angle_gamma   90.00
#
_symmetry.space_group_name_H-M   'P 1'
#
loop_
_entity.id
_entity.type
_entity.pdbx_description
1 polymer ?
#
loop_
_entity_poly.entity_id
_entity_poly.type
_entity_poly.pdbx_seq_one_letter_code
_entity_poly.pdbx_strand_id
1 'polypeptide(L)'
;MDIGFLSGLQRIIRLKDLEAWDIKFNDKECRIILVDEHRPSTDDDFPWLEDGIGEDRKENHITAYVYSSYDLEEIDEKIFYQIAEHLADHVALAHCNVTVLFKKENDYDVALNGLLRIKGYQEYNVIPLSKFFGFSQD
;
A
#
# COMPACT_ATOMS: atom_id res chain seq x y z
N MET A 1 19.95 -8.97 -1.75
CA MET A 1 18.93 -8.29 -0.93
C MET A 1 19.42 -8.41 0.51
N ASP A 2 19.77 -7.28 1.13
CA ASP A 2 20.44 -7.26 2.43
C ASP A 2 19.44 -7.57 3.55
N ILE A 3 19.81 -8.42 4.52
CA ILE A 3 18.91 -8.93 5.56
C ILE A 3 18.44 -7.79 6.49
N GLY A 4 19.18 -6.69 6.57
CA GLY A 4 18.81 -5.48 7.31
C GLY A 4 17.60 -4.72 6.75
N PHE A 5 17.20 -4.97 5.50
CA PHE A 5 15.99 -4.39 4.92
C PHE A 5 14.72 -4.90 5.62
N LEU A 6 14.68 -6.20 5.96
CA LEU A 6 13.51 -6.81 6.59
C LEU A 6 13.23 -6.29 8.00
N SER A 7 14.27 -5.86 8.74
CA SER A 7 14.08 -5.27 10.07
C SER A 7 13.45 -3.88 10.04
N GLY A 8 13.40 -3.23 8.87
CA GLY A 8 12.76 -1.93 8.68
C GLY A 8 11.27 -2.01 8.34
N LEU A 9 10.71 -3.21 8.16
CA LEU A 9 9.32 -3.42 7.77
C LEU A 9 8.46 -3.76 8.99
N GLN A 10 7.46 -2.93 9.29
CA GLN A 10 6.52 -3.14 10.38
C GLN A 10 5.09 -3.10 9.86
N ARG A 11 4.36 -4.22 9.94
CA ARG A 11 2.92 -4.25 9.64
C ARG A 11 2.16 -3.54 10.75
N ILE A 12 1.34 -2.55 10.38
CA ILE A 12 0.50 -1.77 11.29
C ILE A 12 -0.87 -2.39 11.40
N ILE A 13 -1.50 -2.71 10.28
CA ILE A 13 -2.82 -3.34 10.24
C ILE A 13 -2.96 -4.23 9.02
N ARG A 14 -3.75 -5.30 9.15
CA ARG A 14 -4.22 -6.13 8.04
C ARG A 14 -5.72 -6.39 8.19
N LEU A 15 -6.48 -5.89 7.24
CA LEU A 15 -7.92 -6.09 7.08
C LEU A 15 -8.16 -6.89 5.79
N LYS A 16 -9.43 -7.12 5.46
CA LYS A 16 -9.81 -7.92 4.28
C LYS A 16 -9.35 -7.27 2.96
N ASP A 17 -9.43 -5.95 2.88
CA ASP A 17 -9.28 -5.12 1.68
C ASP A 17 -8.32 -3.95 1.90
N LEU A 18 -7.61 -3.93 3.02
CA LEU A 18 -6.63 -2.90 3.36
C LEU A 18 -5.51 -3.47 4.23
N GLU A 19 -4.26 -3.18 3.87
CA GLU A 19 -3.09 -3.55 4.65
C GLU A 19 -2.13 -2.36 4.73
N ALA A 20 -1.63 -2.03 5.91
CA ALA A 20 -0.71 -0.91 6.11
C ALA A 20 0.61 -1.34 6.76
N TRP A 21 1.69 -0.73 6.30
CA TRP A 21 3.07 -1.03 6.68
C TRP A 21 3.86 0.25 6.89
N ASP A 22 4.59 0.35 7.98
CA ASP A 22 5.65 1.34 8.16
C ASP A 22 6.97 0.75 7.69
N ILE A 23 7.70 1.53 6.89
CA ILE A 23 8.94 1.11 6.23
C ILE A 23 10.04 2.12 6.54
N LYS A 24 11.12 1.62 7.11
CA LYS A 24 12.34 2.38 7.39
C LYS A 24 13.47 1.91 6.49
N PHE A 25 14.00 2.81 5.69
CA PHE A 25 15.10 2.51 4.76
C PHE A 25 16.00 3.74 4.61
N ASN A 26 17.32 3.62 4.77
CA ASN A 26 18.28 4.74 4.63
C ASN A 26 17.84 6.04 5.35
N ASP A 27 17.51 5.94 6.64
CA ASP A 27 17.00 7.05 7.48
C ASP A 27 15.68 7.70 7.01
N LYS A 28 15.05 7.12 5.99
CA LYS A 28 13.74 7.50 5.45
C LYS A 28 12.66 6.63 6.06
N GLU A 29 11.55 7.23 6.44
CA GLU A 29 10.39 6.56 7.01
C GLU A 29 9.17 6.87 6.14
N CYS A 30 8.55 5.84 5.60
CA CYS A 30 7.36 5.93 4.76
C CYS A 30 6.30 4.95 5.26
N ARG A 31 5.02 5.26 5.02
CA ARG A 31 3.92 4.32 5.21
C ARG A 31 3.40 3.85 3.86
N ILE A 32 3.39 2.54 3.64
CA ILE A 32 2.73 1.92 2.48
C ILE A 32 1.37 1.40 2.92
N ILE A 33 0.32 1.81 2.21
CA ILE A 33 -1.05 1.32 2.42
C ILE A 33 -1.53 0.68 1.13
N LEU A 34 -1.70 -0.64 1.16
CA LEU A 34 -2.31 -1.42 0.10
C LEU A 34 -3.82 -1.41 0.28
N VAL A 35 -4.54 -1.11 -0.80
CA VAL A 35 -5.99 -1.02 -0.81
C VAL A 35 -6.51 -1.88 -1.95
N ASP A 36 -7.33 -2.87 -1.63
CA ASP A 36 -8.08 -3.64 -2.62
C ASP A 36 -9.33 -2.83 -3.02
N GLU A 37 -9.41 -2.45 -4.30
CA GLU A 37 -10.51 -1.63 -4.80
C GLU A 37 -11.77 -2.44 -5.13
N HIS A 38 -11.69 -3.77 -5.12
CA HIS A 38 -12.81 -4.68 -5.38
C HIS A 38 -13.55 -4.37 -6.69
N ARG A 39 -12.79 -3.92 -7.70
CA ARG A 39 -13.29 -3.59 -9.03
C ARG A 39 -12.20 -3.82 -10.07
N PRO A 40 -12.58 -3.99 -11.34
CA PRO A 40 -11.62 -3.96 -12.43
C PRO A 40 -10.86 -2.64 -12.50
N SER A 41 -9.66 -2.71 -13.05
CA SER A 41 -8.87 -1.53 -13.39
C SER A 41 -9.52 -0.73 -14.52
N THR A 42 -9.32 0.58 -14.45
CA THR A 42 -9.81 1.58 -15.40
C THR A 42 -8.65 2.45 -15.87
N ASP A 43 -8.81 3.16 -16.98
CA ASP A 43 -7.72 4.00 -17.52
C ASP A 43 -7.36 5.12 -16.53
N ASP A 44 -8.32 5.60 -15.73
CA ASP A 44 -8.11 6.61 -14.67
C ASP A 44 -7.18 6.12 -13.55
N ASP A 45 -7.00 4.81 -13.39
CA ASP A 45 -6.07 4.22 -12.42
C ASP A 45 -4.61 4.32 -12.87
N PHE A 46 -4.38 4.60 -14.16
CA PHE A 46 -3.07 4.69 -14.80
C PHE A 46 -2.96 5.96 -15.65
N PRO A 47 -3.09 7.17 -15.05
CA PRO A 47 -3.16 8.43 -15.79
C PRO A 47 -1.88 8.76 -16.59
N TRP A 48 -0.80 8.01 -16.38
CA TRP A 48 0.46 8.12 -17.12
C TRP A 48 0.53 7.24 -18.37
N LEU A 49 -0.45 6.34 -18.59
CA LEU A 49 -0.54 5.55 -19.82
C LEU A 49 -1.36 6.33 -20.86
N GLU A 50 -0.68 6.88 -21.87
CA GLU A 50 -1.34 7.69 -22.92
C GLU A 50 -2.41 6.90 -23.70
N ASP A 51 -2.17 5.60 -23.92
CA ASP A 51 -3.07 4.71 -24.66
C ASP A 51 -4.07 3.94 -23.76
N GLY A 52 -4.07 4.22 -22.45
CA GLY A 52 -4.86 3.48 -21.46
C GLY A 52 -4.35 2.05 -21.20
N ILE A 53 -5.10 1.28 -20.40
CA ILE A 53 -4.72 -0.10 -20.01
C ILE A 53 -5.19 -1.17 -21.02
N GLY A 54 -6.08 -0.81 -21.95
CA GLY A 54 -6.51 -1.69 -23.05
C GLY A 54 -7.07 -3.05 -22.57
N GLU A 55 -6.64 -4.14 -23.22
CA GLU A 55 -7.04 -5.52 -22.90
C GLU A 55 -6.36 -6.08 -21.63
N ASP A 56 -5.36 -5.38 -21.08
CA ASP A 56 -4.64 -5.80 -19.86
C ASP A 56 -5.40 -5.50 -18.56
N ARG A 57 -6.67 -5.08 -18.68
CA ARG A 57 -7.58 -4.93 -17.55
C ARG A 57 -7.73 -6.25 -16.83
N LYS A 58 -7.54 -6.22 -15.51
CA LYS A 58 -7.77 -7.36 -14.63
C LYS A 58 -9.09 -7.18 -13.88
N GLU A 59 -9.62 -8.30 -13.40
CA GLU A 59 -10.88 -8.33 -12.66
C GLU A 59 -10.81 -7.60 -11.32
N ASN A 60 -9.60 -7.46 -10.77
CA ASN A 60 -9.36 -6.71 -9.56
C ASN A 60 -8.24 -5.67 -9.72
N HIS A 61 -8.32 -4.61 -8.93
CA HIS A 61 -7.36 -3.53 -8.87
C HIS A 61 -6.93 -3.27 -7.43
N ILE A 62 -5.62 -3.17 -7.22
CA ILE A 62 -5.02 -2.78 -5.95
C ILE A 62 -4.32 -1.44 -6.14
N THR A 63 -4.59 -0.50 -5.25
CA THR A 63 -3.83 0.74 -5.16
C THR A 63 -2.89 0.68 -3.96
N ALA A 64 -1.60 0.86 -4.20
CA ALA A 64 -0.56 0.99 -3.19
C ALA A 64 -0.21 2.47 -3.00
N TYR A 65 -0.63 3.04 -1.88
CA TYR A 65 -0.27 4.41 -1.51
C TYR A 65 1.05 4.40 -0.75
N VAL A 66 2.04 5.15 -1.21
CA VAL A 66 3.30 5.38 -0.51
C VAL A 66 3.28 6.80 0.06
N TYR A 67 3.10 6.90 1.38
CA TYR A 67 3.10 8.17 2.09
C TYR A 67 4.48 8.49 2.65
N SER A 68 4.96 9.71 2.39
CA SER A 68 6.17 10.27 2.97
C SER A 68 5.93 11.70 3.48
N SER A 69 6.63 12.10 4.54
CA SER A 69 6.58 13.49 5.05
C SER A 69 7.41 14.48 4.23
N TYR A 70 8.26 13.99 3.34
CA TYR A 70 9.13 14.75 2.45
C TYR A 70 9.03 14.24 1.02
N ASP A 71 9.51 15.05 0.09
CA ASP A 71 9.60 14.66 -1.32
C ASP A 71 10.70 13.60 -1.48
N LEU A 72 10.35 12.46 -2.07
CA LEU A 72 11.29 11.37 -2.33
C LEU A 72 12.13 11.72 -3.56
N GLU A 73 13.40 11.35 -3.55
CA GLU A 73 14.20 11.40 -4.76
C GLU A 73 13.80 10.25 -5.69
N GLU A 74 14.00 10.39 -7.00
CA GLU A 74 13.63 9.37 -8.00
C GLU A 74 14.21 7.98 -7.66
N ILE A 75 15.40 7.94 -7.06
CA ILE A 75 16.01 6.68 -6.64
C ILE A 75 15.28 6.03 -5.47
N ASP A 76 14.76 6.82 -4.52
CA ASP A 76 13.97 6.28 -3.42
C ASP A 76 12.58 5.87 -3.90
N GLU A 77 11.96 6.65 -4.78
CA GLU A 77 10.67 6.30 -5.38
C GLU A 77 10.77 4.94 -6.08
N LYS A 78 11.83 4.70 -6.86
CA LYS A 78 12.05 3.38 -7.49
C LYS A 78 12.18 2.25 -6.46
N ILE A 79 12.84 2.49 -5.34
CA ILE A 79 12.99 1.50 -4.27
C ILE A 79 11.64 1.24 -3.61
N PHE A 80 10.92 2.27 -3.18
CA PHE A 80 9.61 2.13 -2.56
C PHE A 80 8.56 1.55 -3.52
N TYR A 81 8.67 1.84 -4.82
CA TYR A 81 7.86 1.21 -5.85
C TYR A 81 8.08 -0.31 -5.87
N GLN A 82 9.33 -0.77 -5.91
CA GLN A 82 9.65 -2.21 -5.86
C GLN A 82 9.14 -2.87 -4.57
N ILE A 83 9.25 -2.18 -3.44
CA ILE A 83 8.74 -2.66 -2.16
C ILE A 83 7.21 -2.75 -2.18
N ALA A 84 6.53 -1.72 -2.69
CA ALA A 84 5.08 -1.71 -2.83
C ALA A 84 4.61 -2.87 -3.71
N GLU A 85 5.28 -3.12 -4.84
CA GLU A 85 4.99 -4.26 -5.71
C GLU A 85 5.18 -5.60 -4.97
N HIS A 86 6.28 -5.78 -4.25
CA HIS A 86 6.52 -7.03 -3.51
C HIS A 86 5.51 -7.25 -2.38
N LEU A 87 5.11 -6.17 -1.67
CA LEU A 87 4.05 -6.25 -0.67
C LEU A 87 2.70 -6.53 -1.33
N ALA A 88 2.43 -5.91 -2.48
CA ALA A 88 1.22 -6.13 -3.25
C ALA A 88 1.17 -7.56 -3.77
N ASP A 89 2.25 -8.17 -4.25
CA ASP A 89 2.29 -9.57 -4.69
C ASP A 89 1.90 -10.57 -3.59
N HIS A 90 2.12 -10.23 -2.32
CA HIS A 90 1.64 -11.05 -1.21
C HIS A 90 0.12 -10.98 -1.02
N VAL A 91 -0.50 -9.87 -1.44
CA VAL A 91 -1.95 -9.60 -1.32
C VAL A 91 -2.68 -9.91 -2.64
N ALA A 92 -1.99 -9.75 -3.76
CA ALA A 92 -2.47 -9.84 -5.13
C ALA A 92 -2.23 -11.26 -5.65
N LEU A 93 -3.31 -11.99 -5.95
CA LEU A 93 -3.21 -13.15 -6.85
C LEU A 93 -2.93 -12.64 -8.27
N ALA A 94 -2.44 -13.51 -9.18
CA ALA A 94 -2.05 -13.24 -10.58
C ALA A 94 -3.12 -12.57 -11.49
N HIS A 95 -4.24 -12.15 -10.92
CA HIS A 95 -5.42 -11.55 -11.55
C HIS A 95 -5.68 -10.12 -11.06
N CYS A 96 -4.68 -9.39 -10.58
CA CYS A 96 -4.83 -8.00 -10.14
C CYS A 96 -3.90 -7.06 -10.91
N ASN A 97 -4.37 -5.85 -11.24
CA ASN A 97 -3.47 -4.73 -11.58
C ASN A 97 -3.10 -3.99 -10.31
N VAL A 98 -1.83 -3.57 -10.20
CA VAL A 98 -1.33 -2.75 -9.09
C VAL A 98 -0.96 -1.36 -9.62
N THR A 99 -1.44 -0.32 -8.95
CA THR A 99 -1.03 1.08 -9.16
C THR A 99 -0.31 1.55 -7.91
N VAL A 100 0.89 2.10 -8.05
CA VAL A 100 1.63 2.71 -6.93
C VAL A 100 1.50 4.23 -7.02
N LEU A 101 1.04 4.87 -5.95
CA LEU A 101 0.85 6.31 -5.87
C LEU A 101 1.68 6.91 -4.73
N PHE A 102 2.61 7.81 -5.06
CA PHE A 102 3.37 8.58 -4.08
C PHE A 102 2.56 9.78 -3.60
N LYS A 103 2.47 9.96 -2.28
CA LYS A 103 1.71 11.03 -1.64
C LYS A 103 2.53 11.64 -0.51
N LYS A 104 2.51 12.97 -0.43
CA LYS A 104 3.10 13.69 0.68
C LYS A 104 2.08 13.85 1.79
N GLU A 105 2.40 13.35 2.98
CA GLU A 105 1.59 13.51 4.19
C GLU A 105 2.51 13.48 5.41
N ASN A 106 2.33 14.43 6.32
CA ASN A 106 3.14 14.52 7.53
C ASN A 106 2.60 13.62 8.65
N ASP A 107 1.31 13.27 8.60
CA ASP A 107 0.65 12.43 9.58
C ASP A 107 0.12 11.14 8.92
N TYR A 108 0.88 10.06 9.06
CA TYR A 108 0.54 8.76 8.48
C TYR A 108 -0.70 8.12 9.10
N ASP A 109 -1.09 8.51 10.32
CA ASP A 109 -2.32 8.03 10.94
C ASP A 109 -3.54 8.75 10.35
N VAL A 110 -3.41 10.05 10.03
CA VAL A 110 -4.44 10.78 9.27
C VAL A 110 -4.64 10.16 7.89
N ALA A 111 -3.55 9.83 7.17
CA ALA A 111 -3.62 9.13 5.88
C ALA A 111 -4.38 7.80 5.99
N LEU A 112 -3.98 6.97 6.95
CA LEU A 112 -4.57 5.65 7.19
C LEU A 112 -6.05 5.77 7.58
N ASN A 113 -6.39 6.67 8.49
CA ASN A 113 -7.78 6.91 8.91
C ASN A 113 -8.66 7.41 7.76
N GLY A 114 -8.12 8.21 6.84
CA GLY A 114 -8.82 8.62 5.63
C GLY A 114 -9.24 7.43 4.78
N LEU A 115 -8.30 6.53 4.49
CA LEU A 115 -8.56 5.31 3.70
C LEU A 115 -9.48 4.32 4.44
N LEU A 116 -9.29 4.13 5.75
CA LEU A 116 -10.17 3.31 6.58
C LEU A 116 -11.63 3.78 6.51
N ARG A 117 -11.87 5.09 6.63
CA ARG A 117 -13.21 5.67 6.54
C ARG A 117 -13.83 5.45 5.16
N ILE A 118 -13.06 5.59 4.08
CA ILE A 118 -13.54 5.32 2.71
C ILE A 118 -13.98 3.86 2.55
N LYS A 119 -13.25 2.91 3.17
CA LYS A 119 -13.60 1.49 3.18
C LYS A 119 -14.66 1.10 4.24
N GLY A 120 -15.19 2.07 4.98
CA GLY A 120 -16.24 1.84 5.97
C GLY A 120 -15.75 1.26 7.30
N TYR A 121 -14.44 1.31 7.58
CA TYR A 121 -13.87 0.93 8.86
C TYR A 121 -13.90 2.08 9.87
N GLN A 122 -13.82 1.72 11.16
CA GLN A 122 -13.53 2.67 12.23
C GLN A 122 -12.07 3.12 12.15
N GLU A 123 -11.77 4.26 12.76
CA GLU A 123 -10.40 4.78 12.85
C GLU A 123 -9.47 3.79 13.55
N TYR A 124 -8.21 3.78 13.11
CA TYR A 124 -7.18 2.85 13.55
C TYR A 124 -7.01 2.84 15.08
N ASN A 125 -7.01 4.02 15.71
CA ASN A 125 -6.93 4.21 17.16
C ASN A 125 -8.10 3.58 17.96
N VAL A 126 -9.20 3.19 17.30
CA VAL A 126 -10.37 2.52 17.91
C VAL A 126 -10.43 1.03 17.55
N ILE A 127 -9.66 0.56 16.56
CA ILE A 127 -9.66 -0.86 16.18
C ILE A 127 -9.08 -1.68 17.34
N PRO A 128 -9.85 -2.59 17.96
CA PRO A 128 -9.35 -3.34 19.10
C PRO A 128 -8.14 -4.19 18.71
N LEU A 129 -7.07 -4.14 19.51
CA LEU A 129 -5.86 -4.97 19.35
C LEU A 129 -6.17 -6.46 19.19
N SER A 130 -7.31 -6.92 19.73
CA SER A 130 -7.80 -8.30 19.57
C SER A 130 -8.15 -8.70 18.12
N LYS A 131 -8.33 -7.74 17.20
CA LYS A 131 -8.52 -8.01 15.76
C LYS A 131 -7.20 -8.19 14.99
N PHE A 132 -6.06 -7.95 15.64
CA PHE A 132 -4.73 -8.04 15.04
C PHE A 132 -4.05 -9.41 15.28
N PHE A 133 -4.59 -10.24 16.18
CA PHE A 133 -4.04 -11.55 16.55
C PHE A 133 -4.60 -12.72 15.71
N GLY A 134 -4.93 -12.49 14.44
CA GLY A 134 -5.44 -13.51 13.52
C GLY A 134 -4.39 -14.22 12.65
N PHE A 135 -3.10 -13.98 12.85
CA PHE A 135 -2.04 -14.63 12.08
C PHE A 135 -0.88 -15.07 12.99
N SER A 136 -1.14 -16.07 13.85
CA SER A 136 -0.09 -17.06 14.08
C SER A 136 0.11 -17.81 12.77
N GLN A 137 1.37 -17.96 12.37
CA GLN A 137 1.77 -18.76 11.22
C GLN A 137 1.20 -20.18 11.33
N ASP A 138 0.43 -20.59 10.34
CA ASP A 138 0.39 -21.98 9.86
C ASP A 138 0.90 -21.97 8.42
#